data_AF-A0A5K1J695-F1
#
_entry.id   AF-A0A5K1J695-F1
#
_cell.length_a   1.000
_cell.length_b   1.000
_cell.length_c   1.000
_cell.angle_alpha   90.00
_cell.angle_beta   90.00
_cell.angle_gamma   90.00
#
_symmetry.space_group_name_H-M   'P 1'
#
loop_
_entity.id
_entity.type
_entity.pdbx_description
1 polymer ?
#
loop_
_entity_poly.entity_id
_entity_poly.type
_entity_poly.pdbx_seq_one_letter_code
_entity_poly.pdbx_strand_id
1 'polypeptide(L)'
;MYVAQKKGFYKDAGLEVKIVQGPENGADSLVATGEGDFGVSFQDTMASYVVGAGALPVTAIAAIIQHNTSGIISLKDKGITSPVKMAGHTYATWETPIEQGIIKRCVEADGSDYNQVKMIPSTVADEVSALKTDQVDCIWIFWAWAGEKCELAGLATNYFMFKDFDARSTTTRR
;
A
#
# COMPACT_ATOMS: atom_id res chain seq x y z
N MET A 1 -10.32 -16.05 1.96
CA MET A 1 -11.62 -15.80 2.60
C MET A 1 -12.79 -16.36 1.80
N TYR A 2 -13.13 -15.80 0.63
CA TYR A 2 -14.30 -16.23 -0.16
C TYR A 2 -14.32 -17.71 -0.54
N VAL A 3 -13.16 -18.30 -0.86
CA VAL A 3 -13.06 -19.74 -1.13
C VAL A 3 -13.43 -20.57 0.11
N ALA A 4 -12.97 -20.19 1.30
CA ALA A 4 -13.29 -20.88 2.54
C ALA A 4 -14.79 -20.81 2.86
N GLN A 5 -15.43 -19.65 2.61
CA GLN A 5 -16.88 -19.50 2.74
C GLN A 5 -17.63 -20.37 1.72
N LYS A 6 -17.25 -20.31 0.43
CA LYS A 6 -17.89 -21.09 -0.63
C LYS A 6 -17.73 -22.60 -0.46
N LYS A 7 -16.58 -23.05 0.06
CA LYS A 7 -16.29 -24.47 0.30
C LYS A 7 -16.80 -24.99 1.64
N GLY A 8 -17.35 -24.15 2.51
CA GLY A 8 -17.91 -24.57 3.79
C GLY A 8 -16.88 -24.73 4.92
N PHE A 9 -15.61 -24.37 4.72
CA PHE A 9 -14.55 -24.57 5.72
C PHE A 9 -14.81 -23.85 7.04
N TYR A 10 -15.47 -22.69 7.02
CA TYR A 10 -15.89 -22.02 8.24
C TYR A 10 -16.96 -22.83 8.98
N LYS A 11 -17.94 -23.39 8.27
CA LYS A 11 -18.99 -24.24 8.86
C LYS A 11 -18.41 -25.53 9.43
N ASP A 12 -17.47 -26.16 8.73
CA ASP A 12 -16.76 -27.37 9.19
C ASP A 12 -15.98 -27.09 10.49
N ALA A 13 -15.48 -25.87 10.66
CA ALA A 13 -14.85 -25.40 11.89
C ALA A 13 -15.84 -24.90 12.96
N GLY A 14 -17.16 -25.01 12.72
CA GLY A 14 -18.20 -24.54 13.65
C GLY A 14 -18.39 -23.01 13.70
N LEU A 15 -17.92 -22.29 12.68
CA LEU A 15 -17.96 -20.83 12.60
C LEU A 15 -19.02 -20.35 11.60
N GLU A 16 -19.83 -19.38 12.01
CA GLU A 16 -20.67 -18.58 11.12
C GLU A 16 -19.94 -17.28 10.75
N VAL A 17 -19.43 -17.20 9.52
CA VAL A 17 -18.64 -16.05 9.07
C VAL A 17 -19.42 -15.20 8.06
N LYS A 18 -19.62 -13.92 8.40
CA LYS A 18 -20.14 -12.88 7.52
C LYS A 18 -19.00 -11.99 7.05
N ILE A 19 -18.78 -11.92 5.74
CA ILE A 19 -17.79 -11.01 5.15
C ILE A 19 -18.53 -9.73 4.77
N VAL A 20 -18.09 -8.59 5.30
CA VAL A 20 -18.61 -7.25 5.00
C VAL A 20 -17.49 -6.37 4.46
N GLN A 21 -17.87 -5.37 3.68
CA GLN A 21 -16.93 -4.34 3.22
C GLN A 21 -16.57 -3.44 4.41
N GLY A 22 -15.27 -3.24 4.65
CA GLY A 22 -14.80 -2.30 5.66
C GLY A 22 -14.94 -0.83 5.20
N PRO A 23 -14.83 0.13 6.13
CA PRO A 23 -14.70 1.55 5.82
C PRO A 23 -13.51 1.84 4.91
N GLU A 24 -13.53 3.00 4.24
CA GLU A 24 -12.45 3.43 3.33
C GLU A 24 -11.10 3.55 4.05
N ASN A 25 -11.10 3.96 5.32
CA ASN A 25 -9.90 4.09 6.15
C ASN A 25 -9.45 2.77 6.83
N GLY A 26 -10.00 1.63 6.42
CA GLY A 26 -9.61 0.31 6.91
C GLY A 26 -10.55 -0.28 7.96
N ALA A 27 -10.37 -1.57 8.22
CA ALA A 27 -11.25 -2.34 9.12
C ALA A 27 -10.82 -2.27 10.60
N ASP A 28 -9.66 -1.72 10.91
CA ASP A 28 -9.05 -1.78 12.24
C ASP A 28 -9.87 -1.07 13.32
N SER A 29 -10.51 0.04 12.97
CA SER A 29 -11.40 0.75 13.89
C SER A 29 -12.61 -0.09 14.29
N LEU A 30 -13.21 -0.84 13.34
CA LEU A 30 -14.32 -1.75 13.62
C LEU A 30 -13.89 -2.91 14.52
N VAL A 31 -12.69 -3.44 14.32
CA VAL A 31 -12.15 -4.50 15.19
C VAL A 31 -11.87 -3.94 16.59
N ALA A 32 -11.27 -2.74 16.66
CA ALA A 32 -10.97 -2.07 17.92
C ALA A 32 -12.22 -1.75 18.76
N THR A 33 -13.34 -1.42 18.12
CA THR A 33 -14.62 -1.14 18.81
C THR A 33 -15.45 -2.40 19.10
N GLY A 34 -15.03 -3.57 18.60
CA GLY A 34 -15.77 -4.82 18.74
C GLY A 34 -16.95 -4.95 17.77
N GLU A 35 -17.06 -4.08 16.77
CA GLU A 35 -18.06 -4.18 15.69
C GLU A 35 -17.70 -5.24 14.63
N GLY A 36 -16.45 -5.72 14.62
CA GLY A 36 -16.01 -6.88 13.85
C GLY A 36 -14.99 -7.74 14.58
N ASP A 37 -15.07 -9.06 14.42
CA ASP A 37 -14.14 -9.99 15.08
C ASP A 37 -12.76 -10.03 14.41
N PHE A 38 -12.72 -9.82 13.09
CA PHE A 38 -11.50 -9.85 12.28
C PHE A 38 -11.55 -8.78 11.19
N GLY A 39 -10.39 -8.21 10.86
CA GLY A 39 -10.22 -7.23 9.78
C GLY A 39 -9.02 -7.57 8.90
N VAL A 40 -9.06 -7.12 7.65
CA VAL A 40 -7.88 -7.09 6.77
C VAL A 40 -7.29 -5.68 6.87
N SER A 41 -6.00 -5.62 7.17
CA SER A 41 -5.25 -4.36 7.30
C SER A 41 -3.86 -4.48 6.68
N PHE A 42 -3.09 -3.40 6.75
CA PHE A 42 -1.76 -3.25 6.18
C PHE A 42 -0.76 -2.82 7.25
N GLN A 43 0.46 -3.35 7.19
CA GLN A 43 1.47 -3.16 8.24
C GLN A 43 1.85 -1.69 8.47
N ASP A 44 1.98 -0.92 7.38
CA ASP A 44 2.27 0.51 7.38
C ASP A 44 1.13 1.33 8.02
N THR A 45 -0.12 0.96 7.76
CA THR A 45 -1.28 1.60 8.38
C THR A 45 -1.35 1.27 9.88
N MET A 46 -1.20 -0.01 10.23
CA MET A 46 -1.22 -0.49 11.62
C MET A 46 -0.16 0.16 12.50
N ALA A 47 1.04 0.37 11.97
CA ALA A 47 2.16 0.94 12.73
C ALA A 47 1.84 2.31 13.37
N SER A 48 0.85 3.05 12.86
CA SER A 48 0.43 4.34 13.43
C SER A 48 -0.36 4.26 14.74
N TYR A 49 -0.98 3.10 15.04
CA TYR A 49 -1.91 2.96 16.16
C TYR A 49 -1.75 1.65 16.94
N VAL A 50 -0.66 0.90 16.75
CA VAL A 50 -0.35 -0.28 17.60
C VAL A 50 0.64 0.03 18.72
N VAL A 51 1.12 1.28 18.81
CA VAL A 51 2.07 1.75 19.82
C VAL A 51 1.67 3.13 20.37
N GLY A 52 2.05 3.42 21.61
CA GLY A 52 1.83 4.73 22.24
C GLY A 52 0.47 4.88 22.94
N ALA A 53 0.19 6.09 23.44
CA ALA A 53 -0.97 6.38 24.30
C ALA A 53 -2.33 6.26 23.60
N GLY A 54 -2.36 6.26 22.26
CA GLY A 54 -3.57 6.11 21.45
C GLY A 54 -3.69 4.74 20.78
N ALA A 55 -2.99 3.72 21.29
CA ALA A 55 -2.96 2.41 20.66
C ALA A 55 -4.36 1.77 20.64
N LEU A 56 -4.78 1.28 19.48
CA LEU A 56 -5.98 0.48 19.31
C LEU A 56 -5.74 -0.94 19.86
N PRO A 57 -6.73 -1.56 20.51
CA PRO A 57 -6.64 -2.92 21.05
C PRO A 57 -6.75 -3.99 19.95
N VAL A 58 -5.91 -3.91 18.92
CA VAL A 58 -5.85 -4.83 17.78
C VAL A 58 -4.51 -5.55 17.74
N THR A 59 -4.47 -6.75 17.16
CA THR A 59 -3.23 -7.53 17.02
C THR A 59 -3.23 -8.26 15.69
N ALA A 60 -2.11 -8.19 14.96
CA ALA A 60 -1.94 -8.94 13.73
C ALA A 60 -1.72 -10.44 14.05
N ILE A 61 -2.59 -11.30 13.51
CA ILE A 61 -2.57 -12.76 13.79
C ILE A 61 -2.07 -13.60 12.60
N ALA A 62 -2.07 -13.04 11.40
CA ALA A 62 -1.63 -13.73 10.18
C ALA A 62 -1.24 -12.73 9.08
N ALA A 63 -0.19 -13.05 8.32
CA ALA A 63 0.16 -12.32 7.11
C ALA A 63 -0.38 -13.05 5.88
N ILE A 64 -1.30 -12.41 5.15
CA ILE A 64 -1.91 -12.95 3.91
C ILE A 64 -0.85 -13.04 2.80
N ILE A 65 0.03 -12.05 2.72
CA ILE A 65 1.16 -11.99 1.80
C ILE A 65 2.44 -11.83 2.64
N GLN A 66 3.40 -12.74 2.45
CA GLN A 66 4.61 -12.83 3.30
C GLN A 66 5.68 -11.81 2.93
N HIS A 67 5.74 -11.41 1.65
CA HIS A 67 6.71 -10.44 1.15
C HIS A 67 5.96 -9.24 0.58
N ASN A 68 6.44 -8.04 0.88
CA ASN A 68 5.81 -6.85 0.33
C ASN A 68 5.88 -6.89 -1.21
N THR A 69 4.71 -6.81 -1.85
CA THR A 69 4.51 -6.79 -3.30
C THR A 69 4.10 -5.41 -3.81
N SER A 70 4.27 -4.38 -2.96
CA SER A 70 3.95 -3.01 -3.30
C SER A 70 5.14 -2.25 -3.87
N GLY A 71 4.81 -1.22 -4.64
CA GLY A 71 5.76 -0.37 -5.33
C GLY A 71 5.09 0.85 -5.92
N ILE A 72 5.86 1.65 -6.63
CA ILE A 72 5.36 2.84 -7.34
C ILE A 72 5.16 2.49 -8.81
N ILE A 73 3.98 2.81 -9.34
CA ILE A 73 3.66 2.74 -10.76
C ILE A 73 3.54 4.14 -11.36
N SER A 74 3.90 4.28 -12.64
CA SER A 74 3.70 5.49 -13.45
C SER A 74 3.56 5.11 -14.92
N LEU A 75 3.14 6.05 -15.78
CA LEU A 75 3.20 5.86 -17.22
C LEU A 75 4.66 5.80 -17.71
N LYS A 76 4.90 5.02 -18.77
CA LYS A 76 6.26 4.77 -19.30
C LYS A 76 6.96 6.06 -19.75
N ASP A 77 6.21 6.98 -20.34
CA ASP A 77 6.69 8.27 -20.86
C ASP A 77 7.11 9.26 -19.76
N LYS A 78 6.59 9.13 -18.54
CA LYS A 78 7.04 9.91 -17.37
C LYS A 78 8.47 9.56 -16.93
N GLY A 79 8.98 8.39 -17.34
CA GLY A 79 10.36 7.99 -17.07
C GLY A 79 10.69 7.70 -15.59
N ILE A 80 9.68 7.59 -14.73
CA ILE A 80 9.84 7.34 -13.28
C ILE A 80 10.16 5.85 -13.05
N THR A 81 11.44 5.50 -13.20
CA THR A 81 11.95 4.12 -13.09
C THR A 81 12.63 3.82 -11.74
N SER A 82 12.74 4.80 -10.85
CA SER A 82 13.34 4.67 -9.52
C SER A 82 12.86 5.80 -8.59
N PRO A 83 13.04 5.69 -7.26
CA PRO A 83 12.61 6.71 -6.30
C PRO A 83 13.15 8.12 -6.60
N VAL A 84 14.43 8.25 -6.99
CA VAL A 84 15.03 9.55 -7.37
C VAL A 84 14.23 10.25 -8.46
N LYS A 85 13.72 9.47 -9.43
CA LYS A 85 12.98 10.02 -10.57
C LYS A 85 11.56 10.42 -10.22
N MET A 86 11.13 10.31 -8.96
CA MET A 86 9.89 10.92 -8.49
C MET A 86 10.03 12.43 -8.26
N ALA A 87 11.26 12.94 -8.12
CA ALA A 87 11.48 14.37 -7.97
C ALA A 87 10.98 15.15 -9.20
N GLY A 88 10.22 16.22 -8.97
CA GLY A 88 9.56 17.01 -9.99
C GLY A 88 8.17 16.52 -10.39
N HIS A 89 7.78 15.31 -10.00
CA HIS A 89 6.53 14.65 -10.35
C HIS A 89 5.48 14.70 -9.23
N THR A 90 4.22 14.45 -9.59
CA THR A 90 3.13 14.33 -8.63
C THR A 90 2.93 12.90 -8.14
N TYR A 91 2.71 12.74 -6.83
CA TYR A 91 2.44 11.46 -6.19
C TYR A 91 1.11 11.52 -5.43
N ALA A 92 0.26 10.51 -5.62
CA ALA A 92 -1.00 10.37 -4.87
C ALA A 92 -0.71 9.95 -3.43
N THR A 93 -1.03 10.82 -2.46
CA THR A 93 -0.84 10.55 -1.03
C THR A 93 -2.16 10.41 -0.29
N TRP A 94 -2.18 9.57 0.74
CA TRP A 94 -3.26 9.53 1.75
C TRP A 94 -2.87 10.24 3.05
N GLU A 95 -1.84 11.07 3.00
CA GLU A 95 -1.42 12.02 4.05
C GLU A 95 -1.07 11.39 5.41
N THR A 96 -0.67 10.12 5.45
CA THR A 96 -0.19 9.53 6.71
C THR A 96 1.31 9.73 6.91
N PRO A 97 1.78 10.01 8.14
CA PRO A 97 3.21 10.19 8.41
C PRO A 97 4.07 9.00 8.04
N ILE A 98 3.52 7.78 8.11
CA ILE A 98 4.25 6.55 7.79
C ILE A 98 4.47 6.42 6.30
N GLU A 99 3.43 6.66 5.49
CA GLU A 99 3.57 6.65 4.03
C GLU A 99 4.56 7.72 3.57
N GLN A 100 4.38 8.97 4.02
CA GLN A 100 5.30 10.06 3.69
C GLN A 100 6.72 9.76 4.14
N GLY A 101 6.89 9.14 5.31
CA GLY A 101 8.18 8.67 5.81
C GLY A 101 8.83 7.62 4.92
N ILE A 102 8.07 6.68 4.37
CA ILE A 102 8.57 5.66 3.44
C ILE A 102 8.98 6.31 2.11
N ILE A 103 8.13 7.17 1.52
CA ILE A 103 8.48 7.87 0.28
C ILE A 103 9.71 8.73 0.47
N LYS A 104 9.78 9.52 1.56
CA LYS A 104 10.95 10.30 1.93
C LYS A 104 12.19 9.43 2.02
N ARG A 105 12.12 8.31 2.75
CA ARG A 105 13.25 7.40 2.92
C ARG A 105 13.72 6.81 1.60
N CYS A 106 12.82 6.49 0.67
CA CYS A 106 13.15 5.97 -0.65
C CYS A 106 13.79 7.03 -1.55
N VAL A 107 13.22 8.25 -1.60
CA VAL A 107 13.72 9.34 -2.44
C VAL A 107 15.09 9.85 -1.95
N GLU A 108 15.25 10.03 -0.64
CA GLU A 108 16.51 10.48 -0.04
C GLU A 108 17.58 9.38 0.02
N ALA A 109 17.20 8.09 -0.12
CA ALA A 109 18.14 6.96 -0.15
C ALA A 109 19.22 7.14 -1.22
N ASP A 110 18.86 7.76 -2.33
CA ASP A 110 19.71 7.88 -3.52
C ASP A 110 20.07 9.36 -3.79
N GLY A 111 19.94 10.21 -2.75
CA GLY A 111 20.42 11.60 -2.76
C GLY A 111 19.48 12.63 -3.40
N SER A 112 18.24 12.25 -3.71
CA SER A 112 17.23 13.18 -4.20
C SER A 112 16.53 13.94 -3.08
N ASP A 113 16.03 15.13 -3.38
CA ASP A 113 15.28 15.95 -2.43
C ASP A 113 13.80 15.55 -2.41
N TYR A 114 13.34 15.02 -1.27
CA TYR A 114 11.94 14.66 -1.05
C TYR A 114 10.97 15.83 -1.31
N ASN A 115 11.37 17.07 -1.03
CA ASN A 115 10.51 18.24 -1.21
C ASN A 115 10.22 18.56 -2.69
N GLN A 116 10.94 17.92 -3.62
CA GLN A 116 10.66 18.04 -5.05
C GLN A 116 9.57 17.08 -5.51
N VAL A 117 9.15 16.11 -4.69
CA VAL A 117 7.97 15.27 -4.96
C VAL A 117 6.72 16.04 -4.57
N LYS A 118 5.82 16.26 -5.53
CA LYS A 118 4.59 17.02 -5.31
C LYS A 118 3.49 16.09 -4.80
N MET A 119 3.18 16.18 -3.52
CA MET A 119 2.14 15.36 -2.90
C MET A 119 0.74 15.88 -3.25
N ILE A 120 -0.11 15.02 -3.81
CA ILE A 120 -1.51 15.31 -4.13
C ILE A 120 -2.39 14.40 -3.27
N PRO A 121 -3.19 14.93 -2.33
CA PRO A 121 -4.11 14.14 -1.53
C PRO A 121 -5.13 13.42 -2.42
N SER A 122 -5.03 12.09 -2.49
CA SER A 122 -5.91 11.24 -3.29
C SER A 122 -5.77 9.76 -2.93
N THR A 123 -6.85 9.15 -2.47
CA THR A 123 -6.98 7.68 -2.39
C THR A 123 -7.45 7.17 -3.75
N VAL A 124 -6.52 6.71 -4.58
CA VAL A 124 -6.83 6.35 -5.98
C VAL A 124 -7.54 4.99 -6.04
N ALA A 125 -8.85 5.00 -6.25
CA ALA A 125 -9.64 3.78 -6.49
C ALA A 125 -9.59 3.30 -7.96
N ASP A 126 -9.25 4.20 -8.89
CA ASP A 126 -9.07 3.86 -10.31
C ASP A 126 -7.75 4.41 -10.88
N GLU A 127 -6.71 3.59 -10.78
CA GLU A 127 -5.34 3.88 -11.15
C GLU A 127 -5.19 4.11 -12.65
N VAL A 128 -5.93 3.36 -13.47
CA VAL A 128 -5.88 3.50 -14.94
C VAL A 128 -6.36 4.88 -15.36
N SER A 129 -7.49 5.34 -14.80
CA SER A 129 -8.03 6.67 -15.10
C SER A 129 -7.16 7.78 -14.52
N ALA A 130 -6.70 7.63 -13.28
CA ALA A 130 -5.83 8.63 -12.63
C ALA A 130 -4.53 8.86 -13.42
N LEU A 131 -3.89 7.78 -13.90
CA LEU A 131 -2.69 7.87 -14.72
C LEU A 131 -2.97 8.44 -16.12
N LYS A 132 -4.03 7.98 -16.81
CA LYS A 132 -4.37 8.43 -18.17
C LYS A 132 -4.79 9.89 -18.25
N THR A 133 -5.37 10.42 -17.18
CA THR A 133 -5.91 11.79 -17.13
C THR A 133 -4.95 12.77 -16.45
N ASP A 134 -3.71 12.35 -16.19
CA ASP A 134 -2.67 13.15 -15.54
C ASP A 134 -3.13 13.76 -14.20
N GLN A 135 -4.01 13.08 -13.46
CA GLN A 135 -4.39 13.50 -12.10
C GLN A 135 -3.18 13.44 -11.17
N VAL A 136 -2.36 12.39 -11.34
CA VAL A 136 -1.08 12.17 -10.67
C VAL A 136 -0.12 11.46 -11.61
N ASP A 137 1.18 11.71 -11.46
CA ASP A 137 2.21 11.07 -12.29
C ASP A 137 2.58 9.67 -11.79
N CYS A 138 2.46 9.43 -10.48
CA CYS A 138 2.79 8.14 -9.88
C CYS A 138 1.92 7.79 -8.65
N ILE A 139 1.73 6.49 -8.44
CA ILE A 139 0.81 5.93 -7.44
C ILE A 139 1.51 4.76 -6.74
N TRP A 140 1.34 4.66 -5.41
CA TRP A 140 1.70 3.43 -4.68
C TRP A 140 0.64 2.36 -4.92
N ILE A 141 1.06 1.19 -5.42
CA ILE A 141 0.17 0.07 -5.72
C ILE A 141 0.69 -1.27 -5.19
N PHE A 142 -0.21 -2.25 -5.07
CA PHE A 142 0.15 -3.66 -5.11
C PHE A 142 0.11 -4.17 -6.55
N TRP A 143 1.20 -4.81 -7.03
CA TRP A 143 1.32 -5.20 -8.44
C TRP A 143 0.17 -6.11 -8.91
N ALA A 144 -0.12 -7.15 -8.14
CA ALA A 144 -1.13 -8.16 -8.46
C ALA A 144 -2.57 -7.61 -8.54
N TRP A 145 -2.79 -6.33 -8.22
CA TRP A 145 -4.06 -5.64 -8.37
C TRP A 145 -3.98 -4.57 -9.46
N ALA A 146 -3.37 -3.42 -9.15
CA ALA A 146 -3.40 -2.28 -10.05
C ALA A 146 -2.40 -2.41 -11.20
N GLY A 147 -1.28 -3.14 -11.00
CA GLY A 147 -0.31 -3.43 -12.05
C GLY A 147 -0.93 -4.27 -13.15
N GLU A 148 -1.52 -5.40 -12.77
CA GLU A 148 -2.27 -6.28 -13.69
C GLU A 148 -3.43 -5.53 -14.37
N LYS A 149 -4.17 -4.69 -13.63
CA LYS A 149 -5.24 -3.86 -14.19
C LYS A 149 -4.71 -2.89 -15.26
N CYS A 150 -3.54 -2.28 -15.05
CA CYS A 150 -2.90 -1.41 -16.03
C CYS A 150 -2.42 -2.19 -17.27
N GLU A 151 -1.85 -3.38 -17.10
CA GLU A 151 -1.46 -4.26 -18.22
C GLU A 151 -2.67 -4.67 -19.07
N LEU A 152 -3.75 -5.11 -18.41
CA LEU A 152 -5.00 -5.49 -19.08
C LEU A 152 -5.65 -4.30 -19.83
N ALA A 153 -5.47 -3.09 -19.32
CA ALA A 153 -5.93 -1.86 -19.97
C ALA A 153 -4.96 -1.36 -21.07
N GLY A 154 -3.86 -2.07 -21.33
CA GLY A 154 -2.89 -1.77 -22.38
C GLY A 154 -1.99 -0.57 -22.11
N LEU A 155 -1.81 -0.19 -20.84
CA LEU A 155 -0.93 0.93 -20.48
C LEU A 155 0.52 0.47 -20.52
N ALA A 156 1.37 1.24 -21.18
CA ALA A 156 2.81 1.12 -20.98
C ALA A 156 3.18 1.83 -19.68
N THR A 157 3.69 1.09 -18.70
CA THR A 157 4.01 1.63 -17.37
C THR A 157 5.48 1.43 -17.00
N ASN A 158 6.00 2.31 -16.15
CA ASN A 158 7.18 2.01 -15.33
C ASN A 158 6.70 1.53 -13.95
N TYR A 159 7.47 0.63 -13.34
CA TYR A 159 7.20 0.15 -11.98
C TYR A 159 8.49 -0.19 -11.26
N PHE A 160 8.55 0.12 -9.97
CA PHE A 160 9.62 -0.32 -9.09
C PHE A 160 9.09 -0.71 -7.72
N MET A 161 9.62 -1.79 -7.13
CA MET A 161 9.18 -2.30 -5.82
C MET A 161 9.94 -1.61 -4.69
N PHE A 162 9.28 -1.33 -3.56
CA PHE A 162 9.96 -0.74 -2.40
C PHE A 162 11.09 -1.62 -1.86
N LYS A 163 10.90 -2.94 -1.88
CA LYS A 163 11.89 -3.91 -1.37
C LYS A 163 13.25 -3.81 -2.09
N ASP A 164 13.26 -3.33 -3.33
CA ASP A 164 14.49 -3.24 -4.13
C ASP A 164 15.33 -2.01 -3.75
N PHE A 165 14.74 -1.05 -3.03
CA PHE A 165 15.39 0.19 -2.59
C PHE A 165 15.56 0.27 -1.06
N ASP A 166 15.15 -0.78 -0.34
CA ASP A 166 15.29 -0.88 1.12
C ASP A 166 16.71 -1.26 1.58
N ALA A 167 17.67 -1.43 0.66
CA ALA A 167 18.99 -1.97 0.97
C ALA A 167 20.08 -0.89 1.18
N ARG A 168 20.11 -0.28 2.36
CA ARG A 168 21.37 0.12 3.03
C ARG A 168 21.35 -0.31 4.50
N SER A 169 21.47 -1.62 4.76
CA SER A 169 21.87 -2.15 6.08
C SER A 169 22.61 -3.50 6.06
N THR A 170 23.16 -3.94 4.92
CA THR A 170 24.02 -5.14 4.86
C THR A 170 25.53 -4.85 4.90
N THR A 171 25.95 -3.62 5.19
CA THR A 171 27.34 -3.38 5.59
C THR A 171 27.46 -3.60 7.10
N THR A 172 28.07 -4.72 7.46
CA THR A 172 28.48 -5.17 8.82
C THR A 172 27.48 -6.04 9.57
N ARG A 173 27.32 -7.29 9.14
CA ARG A 173 27.27 -8.40 10.11
C ARG A 173 28.71 -8.92 10.27
N ARG A 174 29.31 -8.64 11.43
CA ARG A 174 30.38 -9.47 12.00
C ARG A 174 29.73 -10.42 12.99
#